data_AF-A0A1I7DH39-F1
#
_entry.id   AF-A0A1I7DH39-F1
#
_cell.length_a   1.000
_cell.length_b   1.000
_cell.length_c   1.000
_cell.angle_alpha   90.00
_cell.angle_beta   90.00
_cell.angle_gamma   90.00
#
_symmetry.space_group_name_H-M   'P 1'
#
loop_
_entity.id
_entity.type
_entity.pdbx_description
1 polymer ?
#
loop_
_entity_poly.entity_id
_entity_poly.type
_entity_poly.pdbx_seq_one_letter_code
_entity_poly.pdbx_strand_id
1 'polypeptide(L)'
;MPIIAERVDDDSLDRRLLIARWGLVPSWVKDVKIGSKLINARSESILDKPSFRKAAVKRRALVPAEGYYEWQKTEDGKKIPNYLCSEKENVLAFAGLYEFWPGPAPSRGRPAPVAAQLHRSDDDGA
;
A
#
# COMPACT_ATOMS: atom_id res chain seq x y z
N MET A 1 5.89 1.11 -7.69
CA MET A 1 4.50 1.59 -7.89
C MET A 1 4.42 3.07 -7.56
N PRO A 2 3.74 3.87 -8.37
CA PRO A 2 3.46 5.27 -8.04
C PRO A 2 2.52 5.33 -6.84
N ILE A 3 2.76 6.29 -5.94
CA ILE A 3 1.85 6.67 -4.86
C ILE A 3 1.79 8.19 -4.79
N ILE A 4 0.64 8.73 -4.42
CA ILE A 4 0.46 10.15 -4.11
C ILE A 4 0.45 10.29 -2.59
N ALA A 5 1.42 11.02 -2.05
CA ALA A 5 1.54 11.26 -0.62
C ALA A 5 1.43 12.76 -0.32
N GLU A 6 0.76 13.09 0.77
CA GLU A 6 0.65 14.45 1.28
C GLU A 6 1.68 14.68 2.39
N ARG A 7 2.25 15.88 2.39
CA ARG A 7 3.10 16.41 3.46
C ARG A 7 2.58 17.78 3.84
N VAL A 8 2.30 17.98 5.13
CA VAL A 8 1.98 19.30 5.67
C VAL A 8 3.28 19.92 6.15
N ASP A 9 3.68 21.04 5.55
CA ASP A 9 4.82 21.87 5.96
C ASP A 9 4.31 23.31 6.16
N ASP A 10 4.48 23.89 7.35
CA ASP A 10 4.16 25.29 7.69
C ASP A 10 2.89 25.86 7.01
N ASP A 11 1.73 25.26 7.31
CA ASP A 11 0.39 25.59 6.78
C ASP A 11 0.18 25.40 5.27
N SER A 12 1.17 24.82 4.56
CA SER A 12 1.05 24.41 3.17
C SER A 12 0.89 22.88 3.05
N LEU A 13 -0.03 22.44 2.18
CA LEU A 13 -0.22 21.04 1.84
C LEU A 13 0.54 20.74 0.54
N ASP A 14 1.65 20.03 0.66
CA ASP A 14 2.46 19.61 -0.48
C ASP A 14 2.09 18.17 -0.89
N ARG A 15 1.66 18.01 -2.13
CA ARG A 15 1.30 16.72 -2.73
C ARG A 15 2.42 16.25 -3.63
N ARG A 16 2.96 15.06 -3.35
CA ARG A 16 4.08 14.49 -4.10
C ARG A 16 3.71 13.15 -4.71
N LEU A 17 4.11 12.97 -5.96
CA LEU A 17 4.18 11.66 -6.60
C LEU A 17 5.50 10.99 -6.19
N LEU A 18 5.43 9.83 -5.55
CA LEU A 18 6.58 9.04 -5.13
C LEU A 18 6.56 7.67 -5.81
N ILE A 19 7.73 7.12 -6.07
CA ILE A 19 7.87 5.72 -6.50
C ILE A 19 8.21 4.87 -5.27
N ALA A 20 7.28 3.99 -4.90
CA ALA A 20 7.43 3.08 -3.77
C ALA A 20 7.62 1.62 -4.22
N ARG A 21 8.26 0.81 -3.39
CA ARG A 21 8.21 -0.65 -3.51
C ARG A 21 6.89 -1.16 -2.91
N TRP A 22 6.21 -2.05 -3.62
CA TRP A 22 5.00 -2.70 -3.10
C TRP A 22 5.37 -3.79 -2.08
N GLY A 23 4.77 -3.72 -0.91
CA GLY A 23 5.13 -4.49 0.28
C GLY A 23 5.75 -3.60 1.34
N LEU A 24 4.97 -3.25 2.36
CA LEU A 24 5.40 -2.36 3.44
C LEU A 24 6.49 -3.04 4.29
N VAL A 25 7.55 -2.32 4.58
CA VAL A 25 8.58 -2.75 5.52
C VAL A 25 8.60 -1.76 6.69
N PRO A 26 8.23 -2.20 7.91
CA PRO A 26 8.32 -1.33 9.07
C PRO A 26 9.75 -0.84 9.26
N SER A 27 9.93 0.43 9.64
CA SER A 27 11.24 1.09 9.69
C SER A 27 12.28 0.41 10.61
N TRP A 28 11.82 -0.44 11.54
CA TRP A 28 12.65 -1.16 12.51
C TRP A 28 13.08 -2.56 12.04
N VAL A 29 12.50 -3.08 10.96
CA VAL A 29 12.83 -4.40 10.43
C VAL A 29 14.10 -4.31 9.59
N LYS A 30 15.00 -5.29 9.72
CA LYS A 30 16.25 -5.34 8.92
C LYS A 30 16.11 -6.14 7.62
N ASP A 31 15.20 -7.11 7.59
CA ASP A 31 14.98 -7.95 6.40
C ASP A 31 13.82 -7.42 5.55
N VAL A 32 14.17 -6.95 4.35
CA VAL A 32 13.21 -6.44 3.37
C VAL A 32 12.21 -7.49 2.88
N LYS A 33 12.54 -8.78 3.01
CA LYS A 33 11.69 -9.89 2.55
C LYS A 33 10.35 -9.93 3.28
N ILE A 34 10.24 -9.37 4.49
CA ILE A 34 8.96 -9.28 5.19
C ILE A 34 7.91 -8.53 4.38
N GLY A 35 8.33 -7.58 3.54
CA GLY A 35 7.44 -6.74 2.75
C GLY A 35 6.52 -7.51 1.83
N SER A 36 6.94 -8.67 1.31
CA SER A 36 6.08 -9.49 0.44
C SER A 36 4.82 -10.01 1.15
N LYS A 37 4.84 -10.10 2.49
CA LYS A 37 3.69 -10.50 3.31
C LYS A 37 2.83 -9.31 3.75
N LEU A 38 3.29 -8.10 3.47
CA LEU A 38 2.68 -6.85 3.94
C LEU A 38 2.29 -5.97 2.74
N ILE A 39 1.78 -6.58 1.68
CA ILE A 39 1.27 -5.88 0.49
C ILE A 39 -0.11 -5.28 0.72
N ASN A 40 -0.93 -5.92 1.56
CA ASN A 40 -2.29 -5.50 1.92
C ASN A 40 -2.41 -5.34 3.44
N ALA A 41 -3.08 -4.27 3.86
CA ALA A 41 -3.42 -3.99 5.25
C ALA A 41 -4.94 -3.98 5.39
N ARG A 42 -5.48 -4.78 6.31
CA ARG A 42 -6.93 -4.78 6.62
C ARG A 42 -7.29 -3.56 7.47
N SER A 43 -8.23 -2.76 6.99
CA SER A 43 -8.65 -1.50 7.62
C SER A 43 -9.14 -1.66 9.06
N GLU A 44 -9.74 -2.79 9.38
CA GLU A 44 -10.40 -3.15 10.62
C GLU A 44 -9.39 -3.40 11.76
N SER A 45 -8.19 -3.85 11.40
CA SER A 45 -7.13 -4.23 12.36
C SER A 45 -5.85 -3.41 12.20
N ILE A 46 -5.89 -2.38 11.34
CA ILE A 46 -4.71 -1.61 10.94
C ILE A 46 -4.04 -0.91 12.13
N LEU A 47 -4.85 -0.45 13.09
CA LEU A 47 -4.39 0.23 14.29
C LEU A 47 -3.87 -0.74 15.34
N ASP A 48 -4.26 -2.01 15.30
CA ASP A 48 -3.79 -3.00 16.28
C ASP A 48 -2.46 -3.62 15.85
N LYS A 49 -2.23 -3.77 14.54
CA LYS A 49 -1.03 -4.42 13.99
C LYS A 49 0.21 -3.51 14.05
N PRO A 50 1.30 -3.89 14.77
CA PRO A 50 2.50 -3.07 14.90
C PRO A 50 3.17 -2.71 13.56
N SER A 51 3.04 -3.59 12.56
CA SER A 51 3.58 -3.35 11.22
C SER A 51 2.94 -2.17 10.50
N PHE A 52 1.68 -1.84 10.81
CA PHE A 52 0.90 -0.83 10.08
C PHE A 52 0.53 0.40 10.92
N ARG A 53 0.37 0.25 12.24
CA ARG A 53 -0.14 1.30 13.15
C ARG A 53 0.50 2.67 12.95
N LYS A 54 1.84 2.74 12.86
CA LYS A 54 2.57 4.02 12.68
C LYS A 54 2.29 4.66 11.32
N ALA A 55 2.25 3.84 10.26
CA ALA A 55 1.97 4.31 8.91
C ALA A 55 0.51 4.77 8.77
N ALA A 56 -0.44 4.06 9.38
CA ALA A 56 -1.87 4.41 9.36
C ALA A 56 -2.15 5.83 9.88
N VAL A 57 -1.42 6.25 10.91
CA VAL A 57 -1.60 7.56 11.54
C VAL A 57 -0.90 8.67 10.75
N LYS A 58 0.33 8.42 10.25
CA LYS A 58 1.22 9.48 9.78
C LYS A 58 1.57 9.45 8.30
N ARG A 59 1.30 8.34 7.60
CA ARG A 59 1.84 8.07 6.26
C ARG A 59 0.80 7.38 5.38
N ARG A 60 -0.30 8.09 5.17
CA ARG A 60 -1.35 7.71 4.23
C ARG A 60 -0.96 8.15 2.82
N ALA A 61 -1.39 7.39 1.83
CA ALA A 61 -1.18 7.68 0.43
C ALA A 61 -2.39 7.24 -0.40
N LEU A 62 -2.49 7.75 -1.63
CA LEU A 62 -3.34 7.19 -2.67
C LEU A 62 -2.47 6.37 -3.63
N VAL A 63 -2.95 5.18 -4.00
CA VAL A 63 -2.33 4.33 -5.01
C VAL A 63 -3.17 4.42 -6.28
N PRO A 64 -2.73 5.17 -7.31
CA PRO A 64 -3.46 5.25 -8.56
C PRO A 64 -3.31 3.95 -9.35
N ALA A 65 -4.39 3.51 -9.99
CA ALA A 65 -4.41 2.36 -10.89
C ALA A 65 -5.53 2.51 -11.93
N GLU A 66 -5.35 1.90 -13.11
CA GLU A 66 -6.43 1.83 -14.12
C GLU A 66 -7.50 0.79 -13.73
N GLY A 67 -7.12 -0.17 -12.91
CA GLY A 67 -7.95 -1.28 -12.46
C GLY A 67 -7.13 -2.26 -11.62
N TYR A 68 -7.75 -3.35 -11.20
CA TYR A 68 -7.12 -4.42 -10.44
C TYR A 68 -7.69 -5.77 -10.85
N TYR A 69 -6.96 -6.84 -10.53
CA TYR A 69 -7.42 -8.20 -10.76
C TYR A 69 -7.90 -8.82 -9.44
N GLU A 70 -9.05 -9.48 -9.49
CA GLU A 70 -9.55 -10.33 -8.41
C GLU A 70 -9.73 -11.76 -8.91
N TRP A 71 -9.37 -12.75 -8.09
CA TRP A 71 -9.39 -14.16 -8.52
C TRP A 71 -10.60 -14.87 -7.94
N GLN A 72 -11.67 -14.99 -8.72
CA GLN A 72 -12.84 -15.73 -8.33
C GLN A 72 -12.57 -17.24 -8.35
N LYS A 73 -12.79 -17.92 -7.22
CA LYS A 73 -12.80 -19.38 -7.16
C LYS A 73 -14.14 -19.94 -7.63
N THR A 74 -14.10 -20.87 -8.58
CA THR A 74 -15.27 -21.63 -9.03
C THR A 74 -15.58 -22.80 -8.09
N GLU A 75 -16.78 -23.39 -8.20
CA GLU A 75 -17.15 -24.59 -7.44
C GLU A 75 -16.13 -25.73 -7.62
N ASP A 76 -15.60 -25.90 -8.84
CA ASP A 76 -14.55 -26.88 -9.17
C ASP A 76 -13.14 -26.49 -8.69
N GLY A 77 -13.00 -25.39 -7.95
CA GLY A 77 -11.73 -24.93 -7.38
C GLY A 77 -10.77 -24.23 -8.36
N LYS A 78 -11.18 -24.01 -9.61
CA LYS A 78 -10.43 -23.21 -10.58
C LYS A 78 -10.48 -21.74 -10.17
N LYS A 79 -9.38 -21.01 -10.40
CA LYS A 79 -9.34 -19.56 -10.21
C LYS A 79 -9.45 -18.84 -11.55
N ILE A 80 -10.41 -17.95 -11.68
CA ILE A 80 -10.62 -17.12 -12.88
C ILE A 80 -10.24 -15.68 -12.52
N PRO A 81 -9.27 -15.06 -13.22
CA PRO A 81 -8.94 -13.66 -13.00
C PRO A 81 -9.99 -12.76 -13.65
N ASN A 82 -10.62 -11.91 -12.84
CA ASN A 82 -11.52 -10.86 -13.30
C ASN A 82 -10.80 -9.51 -13.20
N TYR A 83 -10.79 -8.75 -14.29
CA TYR A 83 -10.28 -7.38 -14.27
C TYR A 83 -11.40 -6.43 -13.88
N LEU A 84 -11.20 -5.69 -12.79
CA LEU A 84 -12.15 -4.74 -12.23
C LEU A 84 -11.61 -3.32 -12.46
N CYS A 85 -12.38 -2.51 -13.19
CA CYS A 85 -12.08 -1.12 -13.48
C CYS A 85 -13.34 -0.27 -13.37
N SER A 86 -13.17 1.06 -13.36
CA SER A 86 -14.31 1.98 -13.42
C SER A 86 -14.79 2.14 -14.87
N GLU A 87 -16.10 2.12 -15.08
CA GLU A 87 -16.70 2.44 -16.38
C GLU A 87 -16.71 3.96 -16.66
N LYS A 88 -16.51 4.78 -15.63
CA LYS A 88 -16.64 6.25 -15.71
C LYS A 88 -15.31 6.99 -15.56
N GLU A 89 -14.41 6.46 -14.75
CA GLU A 89 -13.15 7.10 -14.39
C GLU A 89 -11.99 6.32 -15.00
N ASN A 90 -11.00 7.02 -15.56
CA ASN A 90 -9.83 6.36 -16.14
C ASN A 90 -8.83 5.89 -15.07
N VAL A 91 -8.96 6.37 -13.83
CA VAL A 91 -8.04 6.08 -12.73
C VAL A 91 -8.83 5.84 -11.44
N LEU A 92 -8.65 4.66 -10.87
CA LEU A 92 -9.00 4.34 -9.49
C LEU A 92 -7.92 4.89 -8.54
N ALA A 93 -8.35 5.34 -7.36
CA ALA A 93 -7.45 5.75 -6.30
C ALA A 93 -7.67 4.88 -5.07
N PHE A 94 -6.82 3.88 -4.86
CA PHE A 94 -6.88 3.05 -3.67
C PHE A 94 -6.28 3.76 -2.46
N ALA A 95 -6.88 3.55 -1.29
CA ALA A 95 -6.25 3.95 -0.04
C ALA A 95 -4.98 3.11 0.18
N GLY A 96 -3.89 3.77 0.57
CA GLY A 96 -2.61 3.14 0.80
C GLY A 96 -1.90 3.70 2.02
N LEU A 97 -0.90 2.94 2.47
CA LEU A 97 0.04 3.33 3.51
C LEU A 97 1.45 3.31 2.93
N TYR A 98 2.34 4.13 3.47
CA TYR A 98 3.75 4.03 3.13
C TYR A 98 4.66 4.21 4.35
N GLU A 99 5.91 3.77 4.21
CA GLU A 99 7.00 4.00 5.16
C GLU A 99 8.28 4.33 4.41
N PHE A 100 9.21 4.99 5.09
CA PHE A 100 10.58 5.12 4.62
C PHE A 100 11.43 4.08 5.32
N TRP A 101 11.89 3.08 4.58
CA TRP A 101 12.69 2.01 5.13
C TRP A 101 14.19 2.23 4.84
N PRO A 102 15.02 2.48 5.86
CA PRO A 102 16.41 2.93 5.69
C PRO A 102 17.36 1.88 5.11
N GLY A 103 16.90 0.64 4.91
CA GLY A 103 17.79 -0.46 4.56
C GLY A 103 18.50 -1.06 5.78
N PRO A 104 19.23 -2.17 5.59
CA PRO A 104 20.01 -2.80 6.65
C PRO A 104 21.33 -2.06 6.92
N ALA A 105 21.75 -1.16 6.03
CA ALA A 105 23.00 -0.41 6.10
C ALA A 105 22.74 1.10 5.92
N PRO A 106 23.59 1.98 6.46
CA PRO A 106 23.44 3.42 6.30
C PRO A 106 23.48 3.82 4.82
N SER A 107 22.37 4.30 4.26
CA SER A 107 22.33 4.85 2.90
C SER A 107 22.63 6.35 2.92
N ARG A 108 23.52 6.83 2.02
CA ARG A 108 23.68 8.26 1.75
C ARG A 108 22.54 8.75 0.86
N GLY A 109 21.36 8.93 1.44
CA GLY A 109 20.18 9.39 0.72
C GLY A 109 18.90 9.20 1.52
N ARG A 110 17.82 9.87 1.09
CA ARG A 110 16.50 9.62 1.65
C ARG A 110 16.10 8.18 1.29
N PRO A 111 15.65 7.35 2.25
CA PRO A 111 15.26 5.99 1.94
C PRO A 111 14.13 5.96 0.90
N ALA A 112 14.15 4.97 0.01
CA ALA A 112 13.04 4.76 -0.91
C ALA A 112 11.79 4.35 -0.12
N PRO A 113 10.60 4.86 -0.47
CA PRO A 113 9.38 4.47 0.22
C PRO A 113 8.99 3.02 -0.11
N VAL A 114 8.39 2.37 0.87
CA VAL A 114 7.72 1.06 0.76
C VAL A 114 6.24 1.28 1.06
N ALA A 115 5.34 0.56 0.39
CA ALA A 115 3.91 0.82 0.48
C ALA A 115 3.05 -0.44 0.56
N ALA A 116 1.89 -0.32 1.20
CA ALA A 116 0.83 -1.31 1.21
C ALA A 116 -0.49 -0.68 0.78
N GLN A 117 -1.34 -1.45 0.13
CA GLN A 117 -2.73 -1.07 -0.13
C GLN A 117 -3.57 -1.35 1.12
N LEU A 118 -4.52 -0.47 1.40
CA LEU A 118 -5.53 -0.67 2.43
C LEU A 118 -6.74 -1.37 1.80
N HIS A 119 -7.15 -2.49 2.38
CA HIS A 119 -8.31 -3.28 1.97
C HIS A 119 -9.33 -3.39 3.09
N ARG A 120 -10.60 -3.61 2.72
CA ARG A 120 -11.64 -4.08 3.63
C ARG A 120 -11.72 -5.60 3.59
N SER A 121 -12.19 -6.19 4.69
CA SER A 121 -12.28 -7.65 4.86
C SER A 121 -13.22 -8.32 3.86
N ASP A 122 -14.23 -7.60 3.40
CA ASP A 122 -15.29 -8.14 2.54
C ASP A 122 -14.79 -8.47 1.12
N ASP A 123 -13.59 -8.01 0.77
CA ASP A 123 -12.97 -8.27 -0.54
C ASP A 123 -12.13 -9.56 -0.57
N ASP A 124 -11.86 -10.21 0.58
CA ASP A 124 -11.08 -11.46 0.65
C ASP A 124 -11.92 -12.72 0.26
N GLY A 125 -13.14 -12.52 -0.26
CA GLY A 125 -14.14 -13.55 -0.57
C GLY A 125 -14.04 -14.17 -1.96
N ALA A 126 -12.82 -14.35 -2.49
CA ALA A 126 -12.58 -14.92 -3.83
C ALA A 126 -11.73 -16.20 -3.79
#